data_AF-A0A8T9SCA1-F1
#
_entry.id   AF-A0A8T9SCA1-F1
#
_cell.length_a   1.000
_cell.length_b   1.000
_cell.length_c   1.000
_cell.angle_alpha   90.00
_cell.angle_beta   90.00
_cell.angle_gamma   90.00
#
_symmetry.space_group_name_H-M   'P 1'
#
loop_
_entity.id
_entity.type
_entity.pdbx_description
1 polymer ?
#
loop_
_entity_poly.entity_id
_entity_poly.type
_entity_poly.pdbx_seq_one_letter_code
_entity_poly.pdbx_strand_id
1 'polypeptide(L)'
;MPTNSTLEIYCPRCRWAPDGGAHWQCDCGCIWNTFDTAAVCPQCRYRHSHTQCPTFPGGCGASSPHIDWYHGLDETVAELVEQAHTAPVSVCCTSNES
;
A
#
# COMPACT_ATOMS: atom_id res chain seq x y z
N MET A 1 0.86 23.24 -8.75
CA MET A 1 -0.23 22.36 -9.22
C MET A 1 0.19 20.96 -8.83
N PRO A 2 -0.55 20.22 -7.98
CA PRO A 2 -0.02 18.95 -7.49
C PRO A 2 -0.04 17.96 -8.65
N THR A 3 1.15 17.52 -9.05
CA THR A 3 1.34 16.49 -10.05
C THR A 3 0.92 15.17 -9.43
N ASN A 4 -0.14 14.61 -9.99
CA ASN A 4 -0.73 13.30 -9.75
C ASN A 4 0.34 12.23 -9.43
N SER A 5 0.60 12.02 -8.13
CA SER A 5 1.43 10.93 -7.62
C SER A 5 0.79 9.60 -8.03
N THR A 6 1.32 9.00 -9.10
CA THR A 6 0.70 7.86 -9.79
C THR A 6 1.19 6.57 -9.14
N LEU A 7 0.80 6.35 -7.89
CA LEU A 7 1.01 5.06 -7.23
C LEU A 7 0.23 3.99 -7.98
N GLU A 8 0.94 3.07 -8.63
CA GLU A 8 0.33 1.97 -9.38
C GLU A 8 0.48 0.67 -8.60
N ILE A 9 -0.55 -0.16 -8.63
CA ILE A 9 -0.53 -1.48 -8.00
C ILE A 9 -0.61 -2.54 -9.10
N TYR A 10 0.44 -3.34 -9.25
CA TYR A 10 0.42 -4.48 -10.18
C TYR A 10 1.46 -5.53 -9.83
N CYS A 11 1.21 -6.77 -10.27
CA CYS A 11 2.11 -7.89 -10.07
C CYS A 11 3.49 -7.57 -10.70
N PRO A 12 4.60 -7.62 -9.94
CA PRO A 12 5.94 -7.28 -10.44
C PRO A 12 6.44 -8.26 -11.52
N ARG A 13 5.75 -9.39 -11.71
CA ARG A 13 6.14 -10.45 -12.66
C ARG A 13 5.39 -10.36 -13.98
N CYS A 14 4.09 -10.09 -13.95
CA CYS A 14 3.23 -10.16 -15.14
C CYS A 14 2.40 -8.90 -15.39
N ARG A 15 2.53 -7.87 -14.55
CA ARG A 15 1.74 -6.63 -14.59
C ARG A 15 0.23 -6.80 -14.46
N TRP A 16 -0.24 -7.95 -13.97
CA TRP A 16 -1.64 -8.09 -13.58
C TRP A 16 -1.99 -7.08 -12.50
N ALA A 17 -3.01 -6.25 -12.73
CA ALA A 17 -3.50 -5.25 -11.79
C ALA A 17 -4.73 -5.77 -11.05
N PRO A 18 -4.83 -5.55 -9.73
CA PRO A 18 -6.02 -5.88 -8.97
C PRO A 18 -7.23 -5.06 -9.45
N ASP A 19 -8.36 -5.73 -9.59
CA ASP A 19 -9.65 -5.17 -10.01
C ASP A 19 -10.50 -4.67 -8.83
N GLY A 20 -9.95 -4.70 -7.61
CA GLY A 20 -10.68 -4.43 -6.36
C GLY A 20 -11.44 -5.64 -5.78
N GLY A 21 -11.36 -6.79 -6.45
CA GLY A 21 -12.00 -8.04 -6.01
C GLY A 21 -11.25 -8.76 -4.88
N ALA A 22 -11.99 -9.65 -4.20
CA ALA A 22 -11.46 -10.47 -3.11
C ALA A 22 -10.77 -11.74 -3.65
N HIS A 23 -9.53 -11.61 -4.10
CA HIS A 23 -8.76 -12.71 -4.72
C HIS A 23 -7.89 -13.50 -3.73
N TRP A 24 -7.75 -13.04 -2.49
CA TRP A 24 -6.81 -13.63 -1.52
C TRP A 24 -7.50 -14.19 -0.30
N GLN A 25 -6.98 -15.30 0.22
CA GLN A 25 -7.46 -15.98 1.41
C GLN A 25 -6.35 -16.08 2.47
N CYS A 26 -6.72 -15.88 3.73
CA CYS A 26 -5.86 -15.98 4.90
C CYS A 26 -5.99 -17.38 5.46
N ASP A 27 -5.00 -17.82 6.24
CA ASP A 27 -5.05 -19.08 6.98
C ASP A 27 -6.24 -19.14 7.96
N CYS A 28 -6.76 -17.99 8.41
CA CYS A 28 -7.97 -17.93 9.24
C CYS A 28 -9.28 -18.08 8.43
N GLY A 29 -9.20 -18.27 7.11
CA GLY A 29 -10.34 -18.44 6.20
C GLY A 29 -10.95 -17.15 5.64
N CYS A 30 -10.50 -15.98 6.10
CA CYS A 30 -10.96 -14.69 5.57
C CYS A 30 -10.54 -14.52 4.11
N ILE A 31 -11.47 -14.12 3.24
CA ILE A 31 -11.22 -13.82 1.82
C ILE A 31 -11.41 -12.30 1.63
N TRP A 32 -10.40 -11.60 1.11
CA TRP A 32 -10.44 -10.15 0.95
C TRP A 32 -9.52 -9.67 -0.18
N ASN A 33 -9.64 -8.38 -0.51
CA ASN A 33 -8.65 -7.69 -1.33
C ASN A 33 -7.45 -7.28 -0.46
N THR A 34 -6.30 -7.90 -0.67
CA THR A 34 -5.08 -7.66 0.12
C THR A 34 -4.64 -6.19 0.12
N PHE A 35 -4.96 -5.45 -0.94
CA PHE A 35 -4.54 -4.05 -1.09
C PHE A 35 -5.36 -3.06 -0.27
N ASP A 36 -6.58 -3.42 0.16
CA ASP A 36 -7.42 -2.55 1.00
C ASP A 36 -6.81 -2.32 2.39
N THR A 37 -5.98 -3.25 2.85
CA THR A 37 -5.43 -3.26 4.21
C THR A 37 -3.91 -3.40 4.24
N ALA A 38 -3.24 -3.19 3.09
CA ALA A 38 -1.80 -3.39 2.94
C ALA A 38 -1.33 -4.76 3.51
N ALA A 39 -2.00 -5.82 3.05
CA ALA A 39 -1.79 -7.22 3.42
C ALA A 39 -2.06 -7.59 4.89
N VAL A 40 -2.85 -6.79 5.61
CA VAL A 40 -3.31 -7.14 6.97
C VAL A 40 -4.68 -7.79 6.90
N CYS A 41 -4.81 -9.04 7.34
CA CYS A 41 -6.11 -9.70 7.39
C CYS A 41 -7.09 -8.88 8.26
N PRO A 42 -8.28 -8.50 7.75
CA PRO A 42 -9.22 -7.70 8.52
C PRO A 42 -9.81 -8.46 9.72
N GLN A 43 -9.81 -9.80 9.68
CA GLN A 43 -10.36 -10.63 10.74
C GLN A 43 -9.35 -10.98 11.84
N CYS A 44 -8.21 -11.59 11.48
CA CYS A 44 -7.22 -12.06 12.47
C CYS A 44 -6.06 -11.09 12.70
N ARG A 45 -5.99 -9.99 11.92
CA ARG A 45 -4.94 -8.95 11.99
C ARG A 45 -3.53 -9.43 11.66
N TYR A 46 -3.37 -10.66 11.16
CA TYR A 46 -2.09 -11.14 10.66
C TYR A 46 -1.65 -10.33 9.44
N ARG A 47 -0.36 -9.95 9.39
CA ARG A 47 0.25 -9.23 8.27
C ARG A 47 0.98 -10.21 7.37
N HIS A 48 0.49 -10.38 6.14
CA HIS A 48 1.17 -11.17 5.12
C HIS A 48 2.35 -10.38 4.54
N SER A 49 3.53 -11.00 4.49
CA SER A 49 4.73 -10.40 3.89
C SER A 49 4.79 -10.57 2.37
N HIS A 50 4.07 -11.56 1.85
CA HIS A 50 4.02 -11.91 0.43
C HIS A 50 2.58 -11.91 -0.07
N THR A 51 2.41 -11.68 -1.36
CA THR A 51 1.12 -11.73 -2.06
C THR A 51 1.28 -12.58 -3.30
N GLN A 52 0.38 -13.56 -3.46
CA GLN A 52 0.33 -14.40 -4.63
C GLN A 52 -0.47 -13.72 -5.73
N CYS A 53 0.06 -13.69 -6.95
CA CYS A 53 -0.68 -13.23 -8.11
C CYS A 53 -1.77 -14.27 -8.47
N PRO A 54 -3.06 -13.90 -8.54
CA PRO A 54 -4.12 -14.85 -8.83
C PRO A 54 -3.98 -15.39 -10.26
N THR A 55 -4.25 -16.67 -10.49
CA THR A 55 -4.17 -17.26 -11.84
C THR A 55 -5.37 -16.89 -12.71
N PHE A 56 -6.53 -16.71 -12.10
CA PHE A 56 -7.76 -16.22 -12.73
C PHE A 56 -8.07 -14.82 -12.19
N PRO A 57 -8.43 -13.82 -13.03
CA PRO A 57 -8.79 -13.92 -14.45
C PRO A 57 -7.62 -13.82 -15.45
N GLY A 58 -6.36 -13.77 -15.01
CA GLY A 58 -5.22 -13.73 -15.96
C GLY A 58 -3.86 -13.38 -15.37
N GLY A 59 -3.62 -13.64 -14.08
CA GLY A 59 -2.30 -13.45 -13.47
C GLY A 59 -1.44 -14.71 -13.53
N CYS A 60 -0.23 -14.62 -13.00
CA CYS A 60 0.82 -15.63 -13.22
C CYS A 60 0.96 -16.69 -12.12
N GLY A 61 0.22 -16.63 -11.01
CA GLY A 61 0.36 -17.58 -9.90
C GLY A 61 1.61 -17.39 -9.02
N ALA A 62 2.54 -16.51 -9.42
CA ALA A 62 3.77 -16.28 -8.68
C ALA A 62 3.51 -15.54 -7.37
N SER A 63 4.24 -15.92 -6.32
CA SER A 63 4.29 -15.17 -5.06
C SER A 63 5.45 -14.17 -5.12
N SER A 64 5.21 -12.94 -4.67
CA SER A 64 6.23 -11.91 -4.51
C SER A 64 6.03 -11.17 -3.18
N PRO A 65 7.07 -10.50 -2.66
CA PRO A 65 6.91 -9.59 -1.52
C PRO A 65 5.76 -8.61 -1.77
N HIS A 66 4.92 -8.37 -0.76
CA HIS A 66 3.75 -7.51 -0.92
C HIS A 66 4.14 -6.08 -1.29
N ILE A 67 5.29 -5.60 -0.79
CA ILE A 67 5.80 -4.26 -1.10
C ILE A 67 6.13 -4.08 -2.60
N ASP A 68 6.58 -5.14 -3.28
CA ASP A 68 6.95 -5.10 -4.71
C ASP A 68 5.74 -4.92 -5.64
N TRP A 69 4.52 -5.00 -5.11
CA TRP A 69 3.30 -4.73 -5.88
C TRP A 69 3.01 -3.24 -6.04
N TYR A 70 3.63 -2.38 -5.23
CA TYR A 70 3.45 -0.95 -5.26
C TYR A 70 4.58 -0.29 -6.07
N HIS A 71 4.22 0.35 -7.17
CA HIS A 71 5.13 1.03 -8.09
C HIS A 71 4.88 2.54 -8.03
N GLY A 72 5.94 3.34 -8.15
CA GLY A 72 5.86 4.80 -8.00
C GLY A 72 5.78 5.29 -6.55
N LEU A 73 6.20 4.45 -5.60
CA LEU A 73 6.25 4.80 -4.17
C LEU A 73 7.30 5.86 -3.88
N ASP A 74 8.44 5.81 -4.56
CA ASP A 74 9.59 6.67 -4.37
C ASP A 74 9.28 8.13 -4.71
N GLU A 75 8.58 8.39 -5.82
CA GLU A 75 8.14 9.75 -6.17
C GLU A 75 7.12 10.29 -5.15
N THR A 76 6.18 9.44 -4.72
CA THR A 76 5.17 9.82 -3.73
C THR A 76 5.82 10.18 -2.39
N VAL A 77 6.81 9.40 -1.95
CA VAL A 77 7.55 9.66 -0.71
C VAL A 77 8.38 10.94 -0.81
N ALA A 78 9.04 11.18 -1.94
CA ALA A 78 9.82 12.39 -2.15
C ALA A 78 8.97 13.67 -2.02
N GLU A 79 7.77 13.66 -2.62
CA GLU A 79 6.82 14.78 -2.51
C GLU A 79 6.39 15.03 -1.06
N LEU A 80 6.04 13.98 -0.32
CA LEU A 80 5.60 14.09 1.08
C LEU A 80 6.71 14.60 2.00
N VAL A 81 7.97 14.20 1.76
CA VAL A 81 9.14 14.68 2.51
C VAL A 81 9.34 16.18 2.27
N GLU A 82 9.23 16.64 1.02
CA GLU A 82 9.34 18.08 0.70
C GLU A 82 8.22 18.90 1.37
N GLN A 83 6.98 18.40 1.35
CA GLN A 83 5.85 19.02 2.05
C GLN A 83 6.08 19.11 3.57
N ALA A 84 6.58 18.05 4.19
CA ALA A 84 6.88 18.05 5.62
C ALA A 84 7.99 19.03 5.99
N HIS A 85 8.99 19.23 5.12
CA HIS A 85 10.09 20.16 5.35
C HIS A 85 9.69 21.63 5.12
N THR A 86 8.67 21.89 4.29
CA THR A 86 8.20 23.25 3.96
C THR A 86 7.01 23.70 4.79
N ALA A 87 6.36 22.78 5.52
CA ALA A 87 5.29 23.12 6.45
C ALA A 87 5.83 24.02 7.58
N PRO A 88 5.23 25.20 7.83
CA PRO A 88 5.61 26.01 8.97
C PRO A 88 5.31 25.23 10.23
N VAL A 89 6.35 24.90 11.00
CA VAL A 89 6.17 24.32 12.33
C VAL A 89 5.48 25.38 13.18
N SER A 90 4.15 25.30 13.31
CA SER A 90 3.42 26.10 14.28
C SER A 90 3.71 25.53 15.66
N VAL A 91 4.89 25.86 16.18
CA VAL A 91 5.25 25.66 17.58
C VAL A 91 4.41 26.65 18.40
N CYS A 92 3.24 26.21 18.85
CA CYS A 92 2.49 26.92 19.88
C CYS A 92 3.11 26.57 21.24
N CYS A 93 4.30 27.09 21.54
CA CYS A 93 4.78 27.11 22.92
C CYS A 93 3.90 28.08 23.71
N THR A 94 2.92 27.56 24.46
CA THR A 94 2.28 28.34 25.53
C THR A 94 3.26 28.43 26.69
N SER A 95 4.15 29.43 26.64
CA SER A 95 4.85 29.89 27.83
C SER A 95 3.84 30.57 28.74
N ASN A 96 3.33 29.84 29.73
CA ASN A 96 2.59 30.42 30.84
C ASN A 96 3.52 30.47 32.06
N GLU A 97 4.34 31.51 32.13
CA GLU A 97 5.04 31.89 33.37
C GLU A 97 4.27 33.04 34.05
N SER A 98 3.99 32.83 35.33
CA SER A 98 3.46 33.75 36.37
C SER A 98 1.96 34.05 36.39
#